data_AF-A0A1F5WPH0-F1
#
_entry.id   AF-A0A1F5WPH0-F1
#
_cell.length_a   1.000
_cell.length_b   1.000
_cell.length_c   1.000
_cell.angle_alpha   90.00
_cell.angle_beta   90.00
_cell.angle_gamma   90.00
#
_symmetry.space_group_name_H-M   'P 1'
#
loop_
_entity.id
_entity.type
_entity.pdbx_description
1 polymer ?
#
loop_
_entity_poly.entity_id
_entity_poly.type
_entity_poly.pdbx_seq_one_letter_code
_entity_poly.pdbx_strand_id
1 'polypeptide(L)'
;MEHPSTSSGQATGPRDVFLQFLSVISLYVAAGSFITLIFQYINYLIPDPLQAGYGYITSVFDSIRWSISILIVIFPVYAWTLWFMDKGYKEIPERMAMKSRKWLVYLTIFVAALLMIGDFVALVYQLLRGEFTSSFLLKVLTIILIAGAVFIYYLKEIKRQTGEARSSFVKTVSYAAIAVVAVSIIGGFFIVGSPKEERAYRFDEQRVSDLQNIQNETVYFWQAKRKLPNDLSELNDSIRGFRVPVDPENSSNYIYRKTGNLSFDLCANFARASRSGLDRTAAEKPMPIGQPYDISGYWDHEAGQICFQRTIDPDKFPPLEKTKL
;
A
#
# COMPACT_ATOMS: atom_id res chain seq x y z
N MET A 1 10.08 -15.63 70.46
CA MET A 1 11.01 -16.04 69.38
C MET A 1 10.19 -16.09 68.12
N GLU A 2 10.23 -15.00 67.36
CA GLU A 2 9.49 -14.83 66.11
C GLU A 2 10.06 -15.74 65.01
N HIS A 3 9.15 -16.43 64.32
CA HIS A 3 9.42 -17.00 63.01
C HIS A 3 9.49 -15.86 61.97
N PRO A 4 10.52 -15.80 61.12
CA PRO A 4 10.50 -14.89 59.98
C PRO A 4 9.56 -15.48 58.92
N SER A 5 8.41 -14.83 58.73
CA SER A 5 7.51 -15.11 57.60
C SER A 5 8.19 -14.73 56.29
N THR A 6 8.33 -15.73 55.44
CA THR A 6 8.82 -15.66 54.08
C THR A 6 8.10 -14.60 53.26
N SER A 7 8.86 -13.70 52.64
CA SER A 7 8.35 -12.82 51.58
C SER A 7 7.91 -13.70 50.40
N SER A 8 6.60 -13.91 50.25
CA SER A 8 6.04 -14.53 49.06
C SER A 8 6.19 -13.55 47.90
N GLY A 9 7.32 -13.61 47.20
CA GLY A 9 7.48 -12.97 45.91
C GLY A 9 6.35 -13.45 45.00
N GLN A 10 5.39 -12.57 44.72
CA GLN A 10 4.25 -12.88 43.87
C GLN A 10 4.80 -13.24 42.49
N ALA A 11 4.78 -14.53 42.16
CA ALA A 11 5.32 -15.04 40.91
C ALA A 11 4.59 -14.37 39.72
N THR A 12 5.37 -13.93 38.73
CA THR A 12 4.87 -13.45 37.43
C THR A 12 3.84 -14.42 36.87
N GLY A 13 2.59 -14.00 36.80
CA GLY A 13 1.54 -14.81 36.17
C GLY A 13 1.79 -14.90 34.65
N PRO A 14 1.42 -16.01 33.98
CA PRO A 14 1.54 -16.14 32.52
C PRO A 14 0.93 -14.94 31.77
N ARG A 15 -0.18 -14.40 32.28
CA ARG A 15 -0.85 -13.20 31.75
C ARG A 15 0.05 -11.98 31.61
N ASP A 16 0.89 -11.71 32.61
CA ASP A 16 1.76 -10.52 32.61
C ASP A 16 2.86 -10.66 31.54
N VAL A 17 3.34 -11.88 31.34
CA VAL A 17 4.30 -12.21 30.27
C VAL A 17 3.65 -12.05 28.89
N PHE A 18 2.44 -12.59 28.69
CA PHE A 18 1.70 -12.45 27.42
C PHE A 18 1.40 -10.99 27.07
N LEU A 19 0.91 -10.18 28.01
CA LEU A 19 0.63 -8.76 27.79
C LEU A 19 1.89 -7.98 27.41
N GLN A 20 3.02 -8.35 28.01
CA GLN A 20 4.29 -7.71 27.72
C GLN A 20 4.80 -8.10 26.32
N PHE A 21 4.72 -9.37 25.90
CA PHE A 21 5.00 -9.77 24.51
C PHE A 21 4.10 -9.06 23.51
N LEU A 22 2.79 -9.00 23.80
CA LEU A 22 1.83 -8.30 22.96
C LEU A 22 2.20 -6.82 22.79
N SER A 23 2.60 -6.15 23.87
CA SER A 23 3.03 -4.74 23.80
C SER A 23 4.26 -4.54 22.91
N VAL A 24 5.24 -5.44 23.00
CA VAL A 24 6.48 -5.37 22.21
C VAL A 24 6.20 -5.66 20.74
N ILE A 25 5.46 -6.72 20.44
CA ILE A 25 5.09 -7.10 19.08
C ILE A 25 4.25 -5.99 18.43
N SER A 26 3.23 -5.49 19.13
CA SER A 26 2.38 -4.41 18.62
C SER A 26 3.15 -3.11 18.40
N LEU A 27 4.12 -2.77 19.25
CA LEU A 27 5.03 -1.65 19.01
C LEU A 27 5.79 -1.82 17.70
N TYR A 28 6.46 -2.96 17.49
CA TYR A 28 7.28 -3.15 16.29
C TYR A 28 6.45 -3.18 15.02
N VAL A 29 5.28 -3.84 15.05
CA VAL A 29 4.38 -3.89 13.91
C VAL A 29 3.82 -2.50 13.61
N ALA A 30 3.43 -1.72 14.63
CA ALA A 30 2.97 -0.35 14.44
C ALA A 30 4.10 0.56 13.91
N ALA A 31 5.29 0.50 14.50
CA ALA A 31 6.44 1.31 14.08
C ALA A 31 6.87 0.97 12.66
N GLY A 32 6.99 -0.31 12.31
CA GLY A 32 7.30 -0.77 10.97
C GLY A 32 6.25 -0.32 9.95
N SER A 33 4.97 -0.48 10.25
CA SER A 33 3.88 -0.05 9.37
C SER A 33 3.85 1.47 9.19
N PHE A 34 4.15 2.23 10.25
CA PHE A 34 4.28 3.69 10.18
C PHE A 34 5.47 4.11 9.32
N ILE A 35 6.63 3.48 9.47
CA ILE A 35 7.80 3.71 8.61
C ILE A 35 7.43 3.43 7.15
N THR A 36 6.81 2.29 6.86
CA THR A 36 6.35 1.94 5.52
C THR A 36 5.40 3.00 4.97
N LEU A 37 4.44 3.48 5.76
CA LEU A 37 3.51 4.53 5.35
C LEU A 37 4.24 5.81 4.91
N ILE A 38 5.18 6.29 5.73
CA ILE A 38 5.97 7.48 5.41
C ILE A 38 6.84 7.24 4.17
N PHE A 39 7.40 6.04 4.00
CA PHE A 39 8.19 5.69 2.82
C PHE A 39 7.35 5.79 1.55
N GLN A 40 6.10 5.35 1.60
CA GLN A 40 5.20 5.48 0.46
C GLN A 40 4.78 6.93 0.21
N TYR A 41 4.67 7.77 1.23
CA TYR A 41 4.45 9.20 1.02
C TYR A 41 5.66 9.84 0.34
N ILE A 42 6.86 9.45 0.73
CA ILE A 42 8.09 9.90 0.07
C ILE A 42 8.11 9.42 -1.39
N ASN A 43 7.78 8.16 -1.67
CA ASN A 43 7.69 7.63 -3.05
C ASN A 43 6.65 8.38 -3.90
N TYR A 44 5.52 8.75 -3.30
CA TYR A 44 4.46 9.49 -4.00
C TYR A 44 4.85 10.95 -4.27
N LEU A 45 5.47 11.63 -3.30
CA LEU A 45 5.84 13.04 -3.42
C LEU A 45 7.11 13.27 -4.23
N ILE A 46 8.07 12.35 -4.11
CA ILE A 46 9.40 12.40 -4.72
C ILE A 46 9.68 11.02 -5.33
N PRO A 47 9.00 10.67 -6.44
CA PRO A 47 9.21 9.40 -7.11
C PRO A 47 10.64 9.30 -7.65
N ASP A 48 11.20 8.10 -7.62
CA ASP A 48 12.48 7.80 -8.24
C ASP A 48 12.32 7.88 -9.77
N PRO A 49 13.16 8.64 -10.50
CA PRO A 49 13.10 8.71 -11.96
C PRO A 49 13.19 7.35 -12.66
N LEU A 50 13.72 6.31 -12.00
CA LEU A 50 13.81 4.95 -12.53
C LEU A 50 12.54 4.12 -12.27
N GLN A 51 11.64 4.57 -11.39
CA GLN A 51 10.40 3.90 -11.05
C GLN A 51 9.22 4.71 -11.61
N ALA A 52 8.74 4.29 -12.79
CA ALA A 52 7.66 4.95 -13.52
C ALA A 52 6.53 3.97 -13.87
N GLY A 53 5.38 4.50 -14.23
CA GLY A 53 4.23 3.80 -14.76
C GLY A 53 3.04 3.67 -13.80
N TYR A 54 1.90 3.35 -14.38
CA TYR A 54 0.65 3.14 -13.64
C TYR A 54 0.77 2.00 -12.61
N GLY A 55 1.47 0.93 -12.97
CA GLY A 55 1.76 -0.21 -12.09
C GLY A 55 2.57 0.16 -10.85
N TYR A 56 3.45 1.15 -10.95
CA TYR A 56 4.21 1.63 -9.79
C TYR A 56 3.31 2.39 -8.82
N ILE A 57 2.53 3.36 -9.30
CA ILE A 57 1.64 4.17 -8.46
C ILE A 57 0.58 3.32 -7.76
N THR A 58 -0.01 2.36 -8.47
CA THR A 58 -0.97 1.42 -7.87
C THR A 58 -0.33 0.60 -6.74
N SER A 59 0.91 0.13 -6.92
CA SER A 59 1.64 -0.58 -5.85
C SER A 59 1.93 0.30 -4.62
N VAL A 60 2.22 1.59 -4.82
CA VAL A 60 2.40 2.58 -3.75
C VAL A 60 1.09 2.77 -2.99
N PHE A 61 -0.03 2.93 -3.70
CA PHE A 61 -1.35 3.09 -3.11
C PHE A 61 -1.79 1.87 -2.30
N ASP A 62 -1.56 0.66 -2.80
CA ASP A 62 -1.87 -0.57 -2.08
C ASP A 62 -1.02 -0.73 -0.81
N SER A 63 0.27 -0.37 -0.89
CA SER A 63 1.15 -0.35 0.28
C SER A 63 0.67 0.64 1.34
N ILE A 64 0.22 1.83 0.94
CA ILE A 64 -0.38 2.82 1.86
C ILE A 64 -1.62 2.24 2.54
N ARG A 65 -2.54 1.62 1.78
CA ARG A 65 -3.76 1.00 2.34
C ARG A 65 -3.43 -0.10 3.35
N TRP A 66 -2.44 -0.95 3.04
CA TRP A 66 -2.01 -2.01 3.92
C TRP A 66 -1.44 -1.45 5.24
N SER A 67 -0.55 -0.46 5.16
CA SER A 67 0.02 0.19 6.34
C SER A 67 -1.05 0.87 7.19
N ILE A 68 -2.00 1.59 6.59
CA ILE A 68 -3.13 2.21 7.31
C ILE A 68 -3.98 1.14 8.01
N SER A 69 -4.29 0.05 7.32
CA SER A 69 -5.09 -1.05 7.88
C SER A 69 -4.45 -1.66 9.12
N ILE A 70 -3.13 -1.88 9.08
CA ILE A 70 -2.39 -2.36 10.25
C ILE A 70 -2.41 -1.32 11.38
N LEU A 71 -2.16 -0.04 11.08
CA LEU A 71 -2.12 1.01 12.09
C LEU A 71 -3.46 1.21 12.79
N ILE A 72 -4.57 1.20 12.05
CA ILE A 72 -5.93 1.34 12.62
C ILE A 72 -6.22 0.25 13.66
N VAL A 73 -5.69 -0.96 13.48
CA VAL A 73 -5.95 -2.09 14.38
C VAL A 73 -4.88 -2.21 15.47
N ILE A 74 -3.61 -2.27 15.08
CA ILE A 74 -2.49 -2.58 15.96
C ILE A 74 -2.13 -1.41 16.87
N PHE A 75 -2.26 -0.16 16.41
CA PHE A 75 -1.89 0.99 17.24
C PHE A 75 -2.83 1.16 18.45
N PRO A 76 -4.17 1.05 18.32
CA PRO A 76 -5.05 1.01 19.49
C PRO A 76 -4.77 -0.16 20.42
N VAL A 77 -4.43 -1.34 19.89
CA VAL A 77 -4.03 -2.49 20.71
C VAL A 77 -2.76 -2.16 21.52
N TYR A 78 -1.74 -1.58 20.88
CA TYR A 78 -0.53 -1.13 21.57
C TYR A 78 -0.85 -0.12 22.67
N ALA A 79 -1.59 0.94 22.36
CA ALA A 79 -1.98 1.97 23.33
C ALA A 79 -2.80 1.38 24.49
N TRP A 80 -3.69 0.44 24.20
CA TRP A 80 -4.45 -0.29 25.22
C TRP A 80 -3.56 -1.13 26.12
N THR A 81 -2.58 -1.86 25.57
CA THR A 81 -1.63 -2.62 26.40
C THR A 81 -0.84 -1.70 27.34
N LEU A 82 -0.36 -0.56 26.84
CA LEU A 82 0.33 0.43 27.68
C LEU A 82 -0.57 0.97 28.79
N TRP A 83 -1.80 1.37 28.45
CA TRP A 83 -2.76 1.90 29.41
C TRP A 83 -3.16 0.87 30.47
N PHE A 84 -3.43 -0.36 30.05
CA PHE A 84 -3.82 -1.46 30.93
C PHE A 84 -2.70 -1.79 31.93
N MET A 85 -1.47 -1.86 31.43
CA MET A 85 -0.28 -2.05 32.26
C MET A 85 -0.10 -0.88 33.24
N ASP A 86 -0.16 0.38 32.78
CA ASP A 86 -0.03 1.58 33.62
C ASP A 86 -1.09 1.66 34.74
N LYS A 87 -2.32 1.19 34.47
CA LYS A 87 -3.39 1.14 35.47
C LYS A 87 -3.10 0.09 36.55
N GLY A 88 -2.63 -1.09 36.15
CA GLY A 88 -2.29 -2.18 37.08
C GLY A 88 -1.14 -1.86 38.04
N TYR A 89 -0.20 -0.98 37.66
CA TYR A 89 0.92 -0.59 38.53
C TYR A 89 0.56 0.33 39.69
N LYS A 90 -0.53 1.10 39.57
CA LYS A 90 -0.98 1.97 40.66
C LYS A 90 -1.49 1.19 41.86
N GLU A 91 -1.92 -0.05 41.65
CA GLU A 91 -2.52 -0.89 42.69
C GLU A 91 -1.49 -1.76 43.41
N ILE A 92 -0.35 -2.11 42.79
CA ILE A 92 0.73 -2.92 43.39
C ILE A 92 2.11 -2.43 42.92
N PRO A 93 2.83 -1.59 43.70
CA PRO A 93 4.13 -1.04 43.33
C PRO A 93 5.26 -2.09 43.21
N GLU A 94 5.14 -3.25 43.87
CA GLU A 94 6.12 -4.34 43.78
C GLU A 94 6.20 -4.98 42.37
N ARG A 95 5.15 -4.83 41.55
CA ARG A 95 5.18 -5.27 40.13
C ARG A 95 6.05 -4.38 39.24
N MET A 96 6.45 -3.19 39.71
CA MET A 96 7.36 -2.31 38.98
C MET A 96 8.82 -2.80 39.00
N ALA A 97 9.21 -3.59 40.01
CA ALA A 97 10.59 -4.08 40.18
C ALA A 97 10.92 -5.36 39.40
N MET A 98 9.99 -5.87 38.59
CA MET A 98 10.12 -7.18 37.95
C MET A 98 11.25 -7.21 36.91
N LYS A 99 12.22 -8.12 37.10
CA LYS A 99 13.37 -8.38 36.20
C LYS A 99 12.95 -8.58 34.73
N SER A 100 11.75 -9.11 34.48
CA SER A 100 11.22 -9.37 33.13
C SER A 100 11.03 -8.10 32.29
N ARG A 101 10.73 -6.95 32.90
CA ARG A 101 10.55 -5.68 32.17
C ARG A 101 11.86 -5.07 31.71
N LYS A 102 12.91 -5.16 32.54
CA LYS A 102 14.24 -4.63 32.20
C LYS A 102 14.80 -5.32 30.95
N TRP A 103 14.72 -6.65 30.89
CA TRP A 103 15.22 -7.40 29.73
C TRP A 103 14.54 -7.01 28.42
N LEU A 104 13.23 -6.74 28.42
CA LEU A 104 12.52 -6.35 27.21
C LEU A 104 12.82 -4.92 26.76
N VAL A 105 13.07 -3.99 27.69
CA VAL A 105 13.56 -2.66 27.27
C VAL A 105 14.96 -2.76 26.69
N TYR A 106 15.84 -3.59 27.27
CA TYR A 106 17.15 -3.89 26.66
C TYR A 106 17.01 -4.57 25.30
N LEU A 107 16.03 -5.47 25.11
CA LEU A 107 15.70 -6.05 23.81
C LEU A 107 15.26 -4.96 22.83
N THR A 108 14.42 -4.01 23.27
CA THR A 108 13.98 -2.89 22.43
C THR A 108 15.14 -2.00 21.98
N ILE A 109 16.04 -1.68 22.90
CA ILE A 109 17.26 -0.94 22.62
C ILE A 109 18.16 -1.71 21.66
N PHE A 110 18.33 -3.01 21.87
CA PHE A 110 19.15 -3.87 21.02
C PHE A 110 18.62 -3.91 19.58
N VAL A 111 17.32 -4.15 19.41
CA VAL A 111 16.69 -4.15 18.07
C VAL A 111 16.78 -2.77 17.42
N ALA A 112 16.56 -1.68 18.17
CA ALA A 112 16.72 -0.33 17.63
C ALA A 112 18.15 -0.06 17.14
N ALA A 113 19.16 -0.55 17.85
CA ALA A 113 20.55 -0.48 17.42
C ALA A 113 20.82 -1.31 16.15
N LEU A 114 20.27 -2.53 16.06
CA LEU A 114 20.36 -3.35 14.85
C LEU A 114 19.70 -2.70 13.63
N LEU A 115 18.53 -2.06 13.81
CA LEU A 115 17.86 -1.32 12.74
C LEU A 115 18.73 -0.16 12.24
N MET A 116 19.31 0.64 13.14
CA MET A 116 20.23 1.72 12.74
C MET A 116 21.46 1.21 11.97
N ILE A 117 22.01 0.06 12.37
CA ILE A 117 23.12 -0.57 11.62
C ILE A 117 22.65 -0.99 10.23
N GLY A 118 21.48 -1.62 10.12
CA GLY A 118 20.88 -1.99 8.83
C GLY A 118 20.67 -0.80 7.90
N ASP A 119 20.21 0.33 8.43
CA ASP A 119 20.04 1.57 7.65
C ASP A 119 21.36 2.12 7.13
N PHE A 120 22.40 2.08 7.97
CA PHE A 120 23.73 2.50 7.55
C PHE A 120 24.29 1.59 6.45
N VAL A 121 24.05 0.28 6.54
CA VAL A 121 24.40 -0.67 5.46
C VAL A 121 23.63 -0.34 4.19
N ALA A 122 22.34 -0.04 4.27
CA ALA A 122 21.54 0.37 3.12
C ALA A 122 22.04 1.68 2.48
N LEU A 123 22.45 2.66 3.30
CA LEU A 123 23.09 3.91 2.83
C LEU A 123 24.33 3.63 2.00
N VAL A 124 25.24 2.83 2.56
CA VAL A 124 26.48 2.46 1.87
C VAL A 124 26.16 1.69 0.60
N TYR A 125 25.24 0.72 0.64
CA TYR A 125 24.85 -0.06 -0.52
C TYR A 125 24.30 0.80 -1.68
N GLN A 126 23.41 1.76 -1.40
CA GLN A 126 22.88 2.64 -2.44
C GLN A 126 23.89 3.65 -2.95
N LEU A 127 24.76 4.16 -2.06
CA LEU A 127 25.89 4.99 -2.46
C LEU A 127 26.80 4.23 -3.45
N LEU A 128 27.09 2.94 -3.17
CA LEU A 128 27.90 2.09 -4.04
C LEU A 128 27.22 1.77 -5.38
N ARG A 129 25.88 1.79 -5.44
CA ARG A 129 25.12 1.66 -6.69
C ARG A 129 25.07 2.95 -7.52
N GLY A 130 25.50 4.07 -6.96
CA GLY A 130 25.35 5.39 -7.59
C GLY A 130 23.91 5.91 -7.59
N GLU A 131 23.01 5.26 -6.84
CA GLU A 131 21.58 5.56 -6.77
C GLU A 131 21.28 6.46 -5.55
N PHE A 132 22.02 7.56 -5.42
CA PHE A 132 21.78 8.52 -4.33
C PHE A 132 20.56 9.40 -4.65
N THR A 133 19.36 8.82 -4.48
CA THR A 133 18.10 9.53 -4.70
C THR A 133 17.71 10.36 -3.48
N SER A 134 17.09 11.51 -3.70
CA SER A 134 16.56 12.37 -2.62
C SER A 134 15.50 11.64 -1.78
N SER A 135 14.72 10.77 -2.42
CA SER A 135 13.75 9.90 -1.76
C SER A 135 14.40 8.91 -0.80
N PHE A 136 15.56 8.35 -1.17
CA PHE A 136 16.30 7.46 -0.30
C PHE A 136 16.84 8.15 0.96
N LEU A 137 17.44 9.34 0.81
CA LEU A 137 17.96 10.10 1.95
C LEU A 137 16.85 10.42 2.98
N LEU A 138 15.66 10.81 2.49
CA LEU A 138 14.51 11.08 3.36
C LEU A 138 14.00 9.83 4.07
N LYS A 139 14.03 8.67 3.41
CA LYS A 139 13.66 7.38 4.03
C LYS A 139 14.62 7.01 5.15
N VAL A 140 15.92 7.16 4.94
CA VAL A 140 16.90 6.88 6.01
C VAL A 140 16.75 7.85 7.18
N LEU A 141 16.59 9.15 6.89
CA LEU A 141 16.34 10.15 7.93
C LEU A 141 15.07 9.83 8.73
N THR A 142 14.03 9.32 8.07
CA THR A 142 12.79 8.87 8.72
C THR A 142 13.05 7.75 9.72
N ILE A 143 13.83 6.72 9.36
CA ILE A 143 14.12 5.63 10.30
C ILE A 143 14.95 6.13 11.49
N ILE A 144 15.99 6.95 11.24
CA ILE A 144 16.81 7.53 12.32
C ILE A 144 15.94 8.32 13.30
N LEU A 145 15.02 9.16 12.80
CA LEU A 145 14.12 9.95 13.65
C LEU A 145 13.18 9.06 14.48
N ILE A 146 12.57 8.04 13.86
CA ILE A 146 11.62 7.15 14.54
C ILE A 146 12.34 6.26 15.56
N ALA A 147 13.45 5.63 15.17
CA ALA A 147 14.27 4.80 16.05
C ALA A 147 14.81 5.63 17.22
N GLY A 148 15.31 6.83 16.95
CA GLY A 148 15.78 7.77 17.97
C GLY A 148 14.68 8.20 18.94
N ALA A 149 13.48 8.53 18.44
CA ALA A 149 12.33 8.89 19.26
C ALA A 149 11.89 7.74 20.17
N VAL A 150 11.79 6.52 19.63
CA VAL A 150 11.46 5.30 20.40
C VAL A 150 12.53 5.05 21.46
N PHE A 151 13.81 5.11 21.08
CA PHE A 151 14.93 4.93 21.99
C PHE A 151 14.91 5.93 23.15
N ILE A 152 14.73 7.22 22.87
CA ILE A 152 14.65 8.28 23.90
C ILE A 152 13.44 8.06 24.82
N TYR A 153 12.29 7.67 24.27
CA TYR A 153 11.09 7.35 25.06
C TYR A 153 11.37 6.22 26.05
N TYR A 154 11.95 5.11 25.59
CA TYR A 154 12.25 3.96 26.42
C TYR A 154 13.37 4.22 27.45
N LEU A 155 14.38 5.01 27.12
CA LEU A 155 15.39 5.44 28.09
C LEU A 155 14.77 6.26 29.23
N LYS A 156 13.84 7.19 28.91
CA LYS A 156 13.13 7.96 29.93
C LYS A 156 12.18 7.09 30.75
N GLU A 157 11.56 6.08 30.14
CA GLU A 157 10.72 5.11 30.82
C GLU A 157 11.54 4.26 31.82
N ILE A 158 12.78 3.89 31.50
CA ILE A 158 13.69 3.26 32.48
C ILE A 158 13.98 4.20 33.66
N LYS A 159 14.31 5.47 33.39
CA LYS A 159 14.59 6.46 34.45
C LYS A 159 13.39 6.69 35.39
N ARG A 160 12.17 6.63 34.84
CA ARG A 160 10.92 6.67 35.63
C ARG A 160 10.82 5.51 36.63
N GLN A 161 11.27 4.32 36.25
CA GLN A 161 11.23 3.13 37.12
C GLN A 161 12.19 3.22 38.31
N THR A 162 13.19 4.09 38.25
CA THR A 162 14.14 4.37 39.35
C THR A 162 13.67 5.39 40.38
N GLY A 163 12.40 5.85 40.33
CA GLY A 163 11.79 6.66 41.39
C GLY A 163 11.57 8.14 41.06
N GLU A 164 11.85 8.58 39.83
CA GLU A 164 11.51 9.94 39.39
C GLU A 164 10.01 10.09 39.14
N ALA A 165 9.41 11.18 39.65
CA ALA A 165 7.97 11.47 39.50
C ALA A 165 7.55 11.52 38.02
N ARG A 166 6.31 11.10 37.74
CA ARG A 166 5.71 11.08 36.38
C ARG A 166 5.78 12.46 35.75
N SER A 167 6.82 12.71 34.96
CA SER A 167 7.00 13.96 34.21
C SER A 167 5.84 14.17 33.22
N SER A 168 5.35 15.40 33.12
CA SER A 168 4.37 15.84 32.10
C SER A 168 4.84 15.47 30.69
N PHE A 169 6.15 15.38 30.47
CA PHE A 169 6.79 15.00 29.21
C PHE A 169 6.29 13.67 28.64
N VAL A 170 6.16 12.62 29.46
CA VAL A 170 5.74 11.28 28.96
C VAL A 170 4.30 11.32 28.46
N LYS A 171 3.42 12.04 29.16
CA LYS A 171 2.03 12.23 28.71
C LYS A 171 1.98 13.02 27.41
N THR A 172 2.74 14.11 27.31
CA THR A 172 2.82 14.93 26.10
C THR A 172 3.31 14.11 24.90
N VAL A 173 4.38 13.32 25.06
CA VAL A 173 4.92 12.47 23.99
C VAL A 173 3.92 11.39 23.57
N SER A 174 3.20 10.77 24.50
CA SER A 174 2.16 9.79 24.16
C SER A 174 1.01 10.40 23.35
N TYR A 175 0.50 11.57 23.75
CA TYR A 175 -0.53 12.26 22.97
C TYR A 175 -0.02 12.74 21.62
N ALA A 176 1.22 13.22 21.55
CA ALA A 176 1.85 13.61 20.29
C ALA A 176 1.97 12.40 19.34
N ALA A 177 2.38 11.23 19.83
CA ALA A 177 2.46 10.01 19.03
C ALA A 177 1.10 9.59 18.46
N ILE A 178 0.03 9.64 19.28
CA ILE A 178 -1.34 9.37 18.83
C ILE A 178 -1.76 10.37 17.75
N ALA A 179 -1.51 11.66 17.95
CA ALA A 179 -1.85 12.70 16.99
C ALA A 179 -1.11 12.52 15.67
N VAL A 180 0.21 12.24 15.72
CA VAL A 180 1.03 11.99 14.53
C VAL A 180 0.50 10.79 13.75
N VAL A 181 0.24 9.65 14.41
CA VAL A 181 -0.31 8.46 13.74
C VAL A 181 -1.68 8.75 13.12
N ALA A 182 -2.56 9.46 13.83
CA ALA A 182 -3.88 9.83 13.31
C ALA A 182 -3.78 10.76 12.07
N VAL A 183 -2.93 11.80 12.13
CA VAL A 183 -2.68 12.69 11.01
C VAL A 183 -2.10 11.93 9.81
N SER A 184 -1.15 11.02 10.05
CA SER A 184 -0.59 10.19 8.99
C SER A 184 -1.65 9.31 8.34
N ILE A 185 -2.53 8.65 9.12
CA ILE A 185 -3.64 7.85 8.57
C ILE A 185 -4.57 8.72 7.72
N ILE A 186 -4.98 9.88 8.23
CA ILE A 186 -5.85 10.82 7.51
C ILE A 186 -5.19 11.27 6.19
N GLY A 187 -3.91 11.64 6.23
CA GLY A 187 -3.15 12.00 5.03
C GLY A 187 -3.13 10.90 3.97
N GLY A 188 -3.17 9.64 4.39
CA GLY A 188 -3.15 8.49 3.47
C GLY A 188 -4.46 8.32 2.71
N PHE A 189 -5.59 8.60 3.37
CA PHE A 189 -6.88 8.67 2.69
C PHE A 189 -6.96 9.83 1.69
N PHE A 190 -6.28 10.94 1.95
CA PHE A 190 -6.19 12.04 0.97
C PHE A 190 -5.32 11.68 -0.24
N ILE A 191 -4.27 10.86 -0.08
CA ILE A 191 -3.40 10.43 -1.19
C ILE A 191 -4.08 9.36 -2.03
N VAL A 192 -4.62 8.32 -1.39
CA VAL A 192 -5.10 7.11 -2.09
C VAL A 192 -6.58 7.20 -2.49
N GLY A 193 -7.33 8.12 -1.87
CA GLY A 193 -8.77 8.23 -2.00
C GLY A 193 -9.53 7.37 -0.99
N SER A 194 -10.83 7.62 -0.89
CA SER A 194 -11.73 6.88 0.00
C SER A 194 -12.10 5.51 -0.59
N PRO A 195 -12.58 4.54 0.24
CA PRO A 195 -12.98 3.22 -0.24
C PRO A 195 -14.04 3.23 -1.36
N LYS A 196 -14.95 4.21 -1.33
CA LYS A 196 -15.98 4.37 -2.37
C LYS A 196 -15.36 4.79 -3.71
N GLU A 197 -14.40 5.69 -3.66
CA GLU A 197 -13.69 6.15 -4.86
C GLU A 197 -12.85 5.03 -5.43
N GLU A 198 -12.15 4.27 -4.57
CA GLU A 198 -11.35 3.15 -5.04
C GLU A 198 -12.19 2.07 -5.71
N ARG A 199 -13.39 1.80 -5.17
CA ARG A 199 -14.32 0.88 -5.82
C ARG A 199 -14.72 1.37 -7.21
N ALA A 200 -14.92 2.68 -7.39
CA ALA A 200 -15.22 3.26 -8.69
C ALA A 200 -14.04 3.09 -9.68
N TYR A 201 -12.80 3.35 -9.24
CA TYR A 201 -11.60 3.11 -10.06
C TYR A 201 -11.48 1.65 -10.50
N ARG A 202 -11.72 0.69 -9.59
CA ARG A 202 -11.66 -0.74 -9.93
C ARG A 202 -12.74 -1.17 -10.93
N PHE A 203 -13.93 -0.57 -10.86
CA PHE A 203 -14.95 -0.79 -11.89
C PHE A 203 -14.53 -0.20 -13.24
N ASP A 204 -13.93 0.99 -13.25
CA ASP A 204 -13.40 1.61 -14.47
C ASP A 204 -12.24 0.79 -15.08
N GLU A 205 -11.33 0.25 -14.27
CA GLU A 205 -10.28 -0.67 -14.74
C GLU A 205 -10.87 -1.94 -15.36
N GLN A 206 -11.92 -2.51 -14.76
CA GLN A 206 -12.61 -3.67 -15.32
C GLN A 206 -13.29 -3.31 -16.65
N ARG A 207 -13.91 -2.12 -16.76
CA ARG A 207 -14.46 -1.63 -18.03
C ARG A 207 -13.38 -1.52 -19.10
N VAL A 208 -12.22 -0.95 -18.78
CA VAL A 208 -11.08 -0.89 -19.72
C VAL A 208 -10.65 -2.30 -20.15
N SER A 209 -10.52 -3.23 -19.21
CA SER A 209 -10.17 -4.63 -19.52
C SER A 209 -11.20 -5.29 -20.45
N ASP A 210 -12.49 -5.07 -20.19
CA ASP A 210 -13.59 -5.59 -21.00
C ASP A 210 -13.55 -5.02 -22.43
N LEU A 211 -13.34 -3.69 -22.57
CA LEU A 211 -13.22 -3.05 -23.88
C LEU A 211 -11.98 -3.54 -24.65
N GLN A 212 -10.86 -3.77 -23.96
CA GLN A 212 -9.66 -4.37 -24.56
C GLN A 212 -9.93 -5.79 -25.06
N ASN A 213 -10.65 -6.61 -24.28
CA ASN A 213 -11.04 -7.95 -24.69
C ASN A 213 -11.98 -7.92 -25.91
N ILE A 214 -12.98 -7.05 -25.90
CA ILE A 214 -13.89 -6.84 -27.05
C ILE A 214 -13.11 -6.38 -28.29
N GLN A 215 -12.15 -5.46 -28.13
CA GLN A 215 -11.31 -5.01 -29.23
C GLN A 215 -10.52 -6.18 -29.84
N ASN A 216 -9.85 -6.98 -29.01
CA ASN A 216 -9.05 -8.11 -29.47
C ASN A 216 -9.91 -9.13 -30.23
N GLU A 217 -11.12 -9.43 -29.75
CA GLU A 217 -12.05 -10.31 -30.44
C GLU A 217 -12.64 -9.70 -31.71
N THR A 218 -12.85 -8.39 -31.75
CA THR A 218 -13.27 -7.68 -32.97
C THR A 218 -12.20 -7.76 -34.05
N VAL A 219 -10.92 -7.58 -33.68
CA VAL A 219 -9.79 -7.72 -34.61
C VAL A 219 -9.71 -9.17 -35.11
N TYR A 220 -9.77 -10.15 -34.21
CA TYR A 220 -9.78 -11.56 -34.60
C TYR A 220 -10.93 -11.90 -35.56
N PHE A 221 -12.16 -11.47 -35.22
CA PHE A 221 -13.34 -11.68 -36.05
C PHE A 221 -13.13 -11.13 -37.46
N TRP A 222 -12.56 -9.92 -37.56
CA TRP A 222 -12.23 -9.32 -38.84
C TRP A 222 -11.13 -10.11 -39.58
N GLN A 223 -10.06 -10.56 -38.91
CA GLN A 223 -9.01 -11.34 -39.57
C GLN A 223 -9.55 -12.67 -40.14
N ALA A 224 -10.49 -13.30 -39.43
CA ALA A 224 -11.11 -14.56 -39.84
C ALA A 224 -12.18 -14.39 -40.94
N LYS A 225 -13.06 -13.38 -40.81
CA LYS A 225 -14.24 -13.22 -41.67
C LYS A 225 -14.12 -12.10 -42.71
N ARG A 226 -13.05 -11.29 -42.64
CA ARG A 226 -12.76 -10.14 -43.51
C ARG A 226 -13.86 -9.07 -43.53
N LYS A 227 -14.65 -9.00 -42.46
CA LYS A 227 -15.67 -7.97 -42.22
C LYS A 227 -15.77 -7.70 -40.72
N LEU A 228 -16.11 -6.47 -40.36
CA LEU A 228 -16.43 -6.13 -38.97
C LEU A 228 -17.79 -6.72 -38.55
N PRO A 229 -17.96 -7.12 -37.28
CA PRO A 229 -19.24 -7.61 -36.76
C PRO A 229 -20.34 -6.53 -36.88
N ASN A 230 -21.61 -6.91 -37.05
CA ASN A 230 -22.71 -5.91 -37.04
C ASN A 230 -23.02 -5.40 -35.65
N ASP A 231 -22.95 -6.29 -34.68
CA ASP A 231 -23.14 -6.01 -33.27
C ASP A 231 -22.20 -6.91 -32.45
N LEU A 232 -22.04 -6.59 -31.17
CA LEU A 232 -21.11 -7.33 -30.31
C LEU A 232 -21.52 -8.80 -30.13
N SER A 233 -22.81 -9.15 -30.24
CA SER A 233 -23.25 -10.53 -29.97
C SER A 233 -22.69 -11.54 -30.98
N GLU A 234 -22.30 -11.09 -32.18
CA GLU A 234 -21.60 -11.90 -33.18
C GLU A 234 -20.20 -12.35 -32.72
N LEU A 235 -19.63 -11.71 -31.70
CA LEU A 235 -18.34 -12.08 -31.13
C LEU A 235 -18.44 -13.29 -30.19
N ASN A 236 -19.64 -13.65 -29.71
CA ASN A 236 -19.80 -14.79 -28.81
C ASN A 236 -19.36 -16.09 -29.49
N ASP A 237 -18.51 -16.86 -28.81
CA ASP A 237 -17.94 -18.11 -29.31
C ASP A 237 -17.83 -19.12 -28.17
N SER A 238 -18.64 -20.17 -28.21
CA SER A 238 -18.65 -21.23 -27.21
C SER A 238 -17.43 -22.17 -27.29
N ILE A 239 -16.77 -22.26 -28.45
CA ILE A 239 -15.59 -23.11 -28.65
C ILE A 239 -14.38 -22.43 -28.04
N ARG A 240 -14.24 -21.12 -28.27
CA ARG A 240 -13.17 -20.32 -27.67
C ARG A 240 -13.46 -19.89 -26.24
N GLY A 241 -14.69 -20.08 -25.78
CA GLY A 241 -15.14 -19.67 -24.44
C GLY A 241 -15.25 -18.15 -24.28
N PHE A 242 -15.36 -17.41 -25.38
CA PHE A 242 -15.53 -15.96 -25.33
C PHE A 242 -17.02 -15.61 -25.30
N ARG A 243 -17.41 -14.85 -24.30
CA ARG A 243 -18.72 -14.20 -24.21
C ARG A 243 -18.49 -12.72 -24.02
N VAL A 244 -19.22 -11.89 -24.75
CA VAL A 244 -19.14 -10.44 -24.62
C VAL A 244 -19.43 -10.05 -23.17
N PRO A 245 -18.49 -9.36 -22.50
CA PRO A 245 -18.70 -8.89 -21.14
C PRO A 245 -19.75 -7.77 -21.11
N VAL A 246 -20.35 -7.58 -19.94
CA VAL A 246 -21.28 -6.48 -19.64
C VAL A 246 -20.68 -5.62 -18.55
N ASP A 247 -21.15 -4.38 -18.43
CA ASP A 247 -20.68 -3.46 -17.40
C ASP A 247 -20.76 -4.10 -16.00
N PRO A 248 -19.66 -4.14 -15.25
CA PRO A 248 -19.57 -4.87 -13.98
C PRO A 248 -20.40 -4.24 -12.85
N GLU A 249 -20.81 -2.99 -12.97
CA GLU A 249 -21.57 -2.27 -11.95
C GLU A 249 -23.08 -2.36 -12.17
N ASN A 250 -23.53 -2.26 -13.42
CA ASN A 250 -24.96 -2.18 -13.76
C ASN A 250 -25.45 -3.23 -14.76
N SER A 251 -24.57 -4.13 -15.23
CA SER A 251 -24.88 -5.20 -16.20
C SER A 251 -25.41 -4.72 -17.56
N SER A 252 -25.19 -3.45 -17.91
CA SER A 252 -25.54 -2.92 -19.23
C SER A 252 -24.53 -3.37 -20.30
N ASN A 253 -24.96 -3.47 -21.55
CA ASN A 253 -24.07 -3.80 -22.65
C ASN A 253 -23.17 -2.61 -22.99
N TYR A 254 -21.90 -2.90 -23.31
CA TYR A 254 -21.01 -1.90 -23.90
C TYR A 254 -21.52 -1.43 -25.27
N ILE A 255 -21.15 -0.20 -25.63
CA ILE A 255 -21.59 0.40 -26.90
C ILE A 255 -20.53 0.13 -27.96
N TYR A 256 -20.98 -0.43 -29.07
CA TYR A 256 -20.20 -0.63 -30.28
C TYR A 256 -20.84 0.08 -31.46
N ARG A 257 -20.04 0.83 -32.22
CA ARG A 257 -20.52 1.47 -33.46
C ARG A 257 -19.50 1.26 -34.57
N LYS A 258 -19.95 0.77 -35.71
CA LYS A 258 -19.14 0.79 -36.93
C LYS A 258 -19.10 2.21 -37.47
N THR A 259 -17.88 2.73 -37.63
CA THR A 259 -17.64 4.08 -38.18
C THR A 259 -17.04 4.04 -39.58
N GLY A 260 -16.57 2.86 -40.03
CA GLY A 260 -16.13 2.62 -41.40
C GLY A 260 -15.94 1.13 -41.69
N ASN A 261 -15.29 0.80 -42.81
CA ASN A 261 -15.04 -0.60 -43.20
C ASN A 261 -14.02 -1.31 -42.29
N LEU A 262 -13.07 -0.55 -41.73
CA LEU A 262 -12.02 -1.02 -40.82
C LEU A 262 -12.00 -0.24 -39.51
N SER A 263 -12.99 0.63 -39.28
CA SER A 263 -13.03 1.53 -38.13
C SER A 263 -14.29 1.32 -37.30
N PHE A 264 -14.13 1.36 -35.99
CA PHE A 264 -15.21 1.20 -35.03
C PHE A 264 -14.94 1.98 -33.73
N ASP A 265 -16.01 2.29 -33.01
CA ASP A 265 -15.97 2.87 -31.67
C ASP A 265 -16.34 1.82 -30.64
N LEU A 266 -15.65 1.86 -29.50
CA LEU A 266 -16.01 1.15 -28.27
C LEU A 266 -16.22 2.17 -27.15
N CYS A 267 -17.40 2.20 -26.54
CA CYS A 267 -17.71 3.15 -25.49
C CYS A 267 -18.15 2.49 -24.19
N ALA A 268 -17.77 3.11 -23.09
CA ALA A 268 -18.24 2.82 -21.74
C ALA A 268 -18.52 4.12 -20.99
N ASN A 269 -19.23 4.02 -19.87
CA ASN A 269 -19.44 5.14 -18.96
C ASN A 269 -18.52 4.97 -17.75
N PHE A 270 -17.53 5.85 -17.64
CA PHE A 270 -16.53 5.81 -16.59
C PHE A 270 -16.94 6.68 -15.41
N ALA A 271 -16.76 6.18 -14.19
CA ALA A 271 -17.10 6.92 -12.99
C ALA A 271 -16.05 8.01 -12.66
N ARG A 272 -14.79 7.79 -13.04
CA ARG A 272 -13.65 8.66 -12.76
C ARG A 272 -12.74 8.80 -13.98
N ALA A 273 -11.93 9.87 -13.98
CA ALA A 273 -10.84 10.00 -14.93
C ALA A 273 -9.70 9.01 -14.60
N SER A 274 -9.00 8.52 -15.61
CA SER A 274 -7.88 7.59 -15.46
C SER A 274 -6.77 8.16 -14.59
N ARG A 275 -6.09 7.27 -13.87
CA ARG A 275 -5.00 7.60 -12.95
C ARG A 275 -3.60 7.46 -13.56
N SER A 276 -3.51 7.04 -14.82
CA SER A 276 -2.27 6.93 -15.62
C SER A 276 -1.49 8.26 -15.68
N GLY A 277 -2.18 9.41 -15.77
CA GLY A 277 -1.56 10.74 -15.75
C GLY A 277 -1.03 11.22 -14.40
N LEU A 278 -1.18 10.44 -13.31
CA LEU A 278 -0.58 10.77 -12.01
C LEU A 278 0.93 10.48 -11.96
N ASP A 279 1.46 9.79 -12.96
CA ASP A 279 2.90 9.56 -13.06
C ASP A 279 3.64 10.85 -13.45
N ARG A 280 4.19 11.51 -12.43
CA ARG A 280 5.00 12.72 -12.55
C ARG A 280 6.37 12.48 -13.20
N THR A 281 6.76 11.23 -13.42
CA THR A 281 8.03 10.85 -14.04
C THR A 281 7.91 10.46 -15.51
N ALA A 282 6.68 10.40 -16.02
CA ALA A 282 6.35 10.09 -17.41
C ALA A 282 6.70 11.27 -18.34
N ALA A 283 7.97 11.67 -18.39
CA ALA A 283 8.52 12.10 -19.66
C ALA A 283 8.45 10.89 -20.61
N GLU A 284 8.07 11.10 -21.87
CA GLU A 284 7.99 10.09 -22.93
C GLU A 284 9.32 9.34 -23.08
N LYS A 285 9.55 8.32 -22.24
CA LYS A 285 10.71 7.46 -22.38
C LYS A 285 10.37 6.41 -23.43
N PRO A 286 11.23 6.23 -24.46
CA PRO A 286 11.06 5.13 -25.39
C PRO A 286 11.11 3.82 -24.61
N MET A 287 9.99 3.08 -24.59
CA MET A 287 9.88 1.84 -23.84
C MET A 287 10.69 0.71 -24.50
N PRO A 288 11.48 -0.07 -23.73
CA PRO A 288 12.16 -1.25 -24.26
C PRO A 288 11.17 -2.32 -24.70
N ILE A 289 11.40 -2.92 -25.87
CA ILE A 289 10.61 -4.04 -26.38
C ILE A 289 10.77 -5.23 -25.43
N GLY A 290 9.66 -5.74 -24.87
CA GLY A 290 9.63 -6.99 -24.10
C GLY A 290 9.08 -6.90 -22.66
N GLN A 291 8.71 -5.72 -22.16
CA GLN A 291 7.96 -5.61 -20.90
C GLN A 291 6.45 -5.82 -21.13
N PRO A 292 5.72 -6.39 -20.14
CA PRO A 292 4.28 -6.56 -20.23
C PRO A 292 3.63 -5.20 -20.52
N TYR A 293 2.99 -5.12 -21.69
CA TYR A 293 2.29 -3.96 -22.25
C TYR A 293 1.72 -3.01 -21.18
N ASP A 294 2.39 -1.87 -20.94
CA ASP A 294 1.72 -0.71 -20.31
C ASP A 294 0.98 0.04 -21.42
N ILE A 295 -0.21 -0.46 -21.76
CA ILE A 295 -1.15 0.09 -22.73
C ILE A 295 -1.94 1.28 -22.16
N SER A 296 -1.61 1.74 -20.94
CA SER A 296 -2.43 2.68 -20.17
C SER A 296 -2.77 3.93 -20.98
N GLY A 297 -1.78 4.58 -21.61
CA GLY A 297 -2.00 5.81 -22.37
C GLY A 297 -3.03 5.74 -23.52
N TYR A 298 -3.29 4.58 -24.10
CA TYR A 298 -4.25 4.43 -25.21
C TYR A 298 -5.69 4.20 -24.75
N TRP A 299 -5.87 3.92 -23.47
CA TRP A 299 -7.16 3.72 -22.81
C TRP A 299 -7.44 4.76 -21.74
N ASP A 300 -6.66 5.84 -21.72
CA ASP A 300 -6.91 7.00 -20.87
C ASP A 300 -8.27 7.62 -21.20
N HIS A 301 -9.04 7.92 -20.15
CA HIS A 301 -10.38 8.45 -20.24
C HIS A 301 -10.64 9.48 -19.15
N GLU A 302 -11.54 10.41 -19.45
CA GLU A 302 -12.15 11.27 -18.44
C GLU A 302 -13.34 10.56 -17.77
N ALA A 303 -13.93 11.20 -16.76
CA ALA A 303 -15.19 10.75 -16.21
C ALA A 303 -16.34 10.99 -17.21
N GLY A 304 -17.30 10.06 -17.24
CA GLY A 304 -18.47 10.10 -18.11
C GLY A 304 -18.41 9.12 -19.27
N GLN A 305 -19.26 9.34 -20.26
CA GLN A 305 -19.37 8.47 -21.43
C GLN A 305 -18.25 8.78 -22.43
N ILE A 306 -17.29 7.86 -22.56
CA ILE A 306 -16.13 8.01 -23.43
C ILE A 306 -16.14 6.90 -24.48
N CYS A 307 -15.86 7.28 -25.73
CA CYS A 307 -15.75 6.38 -26.87
C CYS A 307 -14.32 6.35 -27.38
N PHE A 308 -13.77 5.16 -27.50
CA PHE A 308 -12.47 4.91 -28.08
C PHE A 308 -12.62 4.52 -29.54
N GLN A 309 -12.17 5.40 -30.44
CA GLN A 309 -12.09 5.09 -31.86
C GLN A 309 -10.90 4.16 -32.12
N ARG A 310 -11.14 3.12 -32.92
CA ARG A 310 -10.14 2.14 -33.35
C ARG A 310 -10.23 1.93 -34.85
N THR A 311 -9.07 1.77 -35.48
CA THR A 311 -8.96 1.46 -36.90
C THR A 311 -8.01 0.28 -37.04
N ILE A 312 -8.46 -0.76 -37.71
CA ILE A 312 -7.65 -1.95 -38.01
C ILE A 312 -6.70 -1.58 -39.16
N ASP A 313 -5.41 -1.74 -38.92
CA ASP A 313 -4.35 -1.65 -39.92
C ASP A 313 -4.09 -3.06 -40.49
N PRO A 314 -4.51 -3.36 -41.73
CA PRO A 314 -4.36 -4.69 -42.33
C PRO A 314 -2.92 -5.16 -42.48
N ASP A 315 -1.96 -4.24 -42.55
CA ASP A 315 -0.54 -4.59 -42.72
C ASP A 315 0.05 -5.08 -41.39
N LYS A 316 -0.42 -4.52 -40.26
CA LYS A 316 -0.02 -4.96 -38.92
C LYS A 316 -0.80 -6.18 -38.45
N PHE A 317 -2.07 -6.27 -38.82
CA PHE A 317 -2.96 -7.37 -38.48
C PHE A 317 -3.50 -7.99 -39.78
N PRO A 318 -2.74 -8.88 -40.45
CA PRO A 318 -3.18 -9.46 -41.71
C PRO A 318 -4.35 -10.44 -41.51
N PRO A 319 -5.22 -10.66 -42.52
CA PRO A 319 -6.23 -11.71 -42.46
C PRO A 319 -5.61 -13.09 -42.24
N LEU A 320 -6.29 -13.94 -41.48
CA LEU A 320 -5.84 -15.32 -41.27
C LEU A 320 -5.83 -16.06 -42.61
N GLU A 321 -4.73 -16.75 -42.90
CA GLU A 321 -4.65 -17.59 -44.09
C GLU A 321 -5.68 -18.71 -43.99
N LYS A 322 -6.49 -18.87 -45.05
CA LYS A 322 -7.31 -20.07 -45.18
C LYS A 322 -6.35 -21.21 -45.46
N THR A 323 -6.17 -22.11 -44.51
CA THR A 323 -5.46 -23.36 -44.77
C THR A 323 -6.20 -24.05 -45.91
N LYS A 324 -5.57 -24.09 -47.10
CA LYS A 324 -6.05 -24.91 -48.21
C LYS A 324 -5.82 -26.35 -47.77
N LEU A 325 -6.88 -27.03 -47.35
CA LEU A 325 -6.90 -28.49 -47.22
C LEU A 325 -6.95 -29.12 -48.61
#